data_AF-A0A8H6INB6-F1
#
_entry.id   AF-A0A8H6INB6-F1
#
_cell.length_a   1.000
_cell.length_b   1.000
_cell.length_c   1.000
_cell.angle_alpha   90.00
_cell.angle_beta   90.00
_cell.angle_gamma   90.00
#
_symmetry.space_group_name_H-M   'P 1'
#
loop_
_entity.id
_entity.type
_entity.pdbx_description
1 polymer ?
#
loop_
_entity_poly.entity_id
_entity_poly.type
_entity_poly.pdbx_seq_one_letter_code
_entity_poly.pdbx_strand_id
1 'polypeptide(L)'
;MTAAVQTETDAPKQEEWTFVKSKSRFRRKHSRVLTPSTTTASKTHEPRTYKSTADITAEYETFKTRWRETPCHAKIRELVRQNAGMHRRVRRAVCLGVGTFDPEDGGWDAKRRSHIQLDGFLTVVEVLSEIYSETIPCWFQEPRFTPNDAEFLTNLGHEVVESPRAFEAVDEDTLVFAIHMYRPIYEAALEKALPAMFVGTGWDVWDG
;
A
#
# COMPACT_ATOMS: atom_id res chain seq x y z
N MET A 1 -48.25 23.48 27.91
CA MET A 1 -47.52 22.21 27.69
C MET A 1 -46.43 22.51 26.67
N THR A 2 -45.20 22.61 27.15
CA THR A 2 -43.97 22.88 26.40
C THR A 2 -43.39 21.55 25.92
N ALA A 3 -43.26 21.36 24.60
CA ALA A 3 -42.55 20.23 24.03
C ALA A 3 -41.18 20.73 23.53
N ALA A 4 -40.12 20.18 24.12
CA ALA A 4 -38.73 20.47 23.80
C ALA A 4 -38.33 19.81 22.48
N VAL A 5 -37.64 20.57 21.64
CA VAL A 5 -36.95 20.08 20.44
C VAL A 5 -35.63 19.45 20.91
N GLN A 6 -35.46 18.15 20.68
CA GLN A 6 -34.17 17.48 20.79
C GLN A 6 -33.47 17.58 19.43
N THR A 7 -32.38 18.33 19.38
CA THR A 7 -31.41 18.32 18.28
C THR A 7 -30.42 17.19 18.54
N GLU A 8 -30.50 16.11 17.78
CA GLU A 8 -29.44 15.10 17.72
C GLU A 8 -28.28 15.65 16.90
N THR A 9 -27.16 15.87 17.58
CA THR A 9 -25.84 16.15 16.99
C THR A 9 -25.28 14.89 16.36
N ASP A 10 -25.17 14.88 15.03
CA ASP A 10 -24.46 13.87 14.26
C ASP A 10 -22.95 13.97 14.55
N ALA A 11 -22.37 12.94 15.18
CA ALA A 11 -20.93 12.78 15.31
C ALA A 11 -20.37 12.11 14.04
N PRO A 12 -19.17 12.48 13.57
CA PRO A 12 -18.63 11.93 12.32
C PRO A 12 -18.26 10.46 12.51
N LYS A 13 -18.73 9.62 11.57
CA LYS A 13 -18.43 8.19 11.53
C LYS A 13 -16.95 7.99 11.20
N GLN A 14 -16.24 7.27 12.06
CA GLN A 14 -14.91 6.74 11.77
C GLN A 14 -15.04 5.72 10.63
N GLU A 15 -14.47 6.02 9.48
CA GLU A 15 -14.51 5.12 8.31
C GLU A 15 -13.45 4.02 8.45
N GLU A 16 -13.92 2.82 8.77
CA GLU A 16 -13.14 1.60 8.92
C GLU A 16 -12.92 0.94 7.56
N TRP A 17 -11.67 0.64 7.23
CA TRP A 17 -11.29 0.04 5.96
C TRP A 17 -11.80 -1.40 5.82
N THR A 18 -12.47 -1.70 4.71
CA THR A 18 -13.01 -3.04 4.47
C THR A 18 -11.94 -3.99 3.94
N PHE A 19 -11.57 -4.98 4.76
CA PHE A 19 -10.64 -6.05 4.38
C PHE A 19 -11.32 -7.12 3.51
N VAL A 20 -10.93 -7.23 2.23
CA VAL A 20 -11.42 -8.29 1.33
C VAL A 20 -10.49 -9.51 1.39
N LYS A 21 -10.95 -10.58 2.05
CA LYS A 21 -10.30 -11.89 1.99
C LYS A 21 -10.46 -12.48 0.60
N SER A 22 -9.38 -12.63 -0.16
CA SER A 22 -9.43 -13.34 -1.43
C SER A 22 -9.69 -14.84 -1.17
N LYS A 23 -10.79 -15.38 -1.72
CA LYS A 23 -11.01 -16.83 -1.73
C LYS A 23 -10.09 -17.43 -2.78
N SER A 24 -9.08 -18.18 -2.35
CA SER A 24 -8.33 -19.10 -3.20
C SER A 24 -9.32 -19.93 -4.05
N ARG A 25 -9.35 -19.68 -5.37
CA ARG A 25 -10.13 -20.49 -6.30
C ARG A 25 -9.38 -21.80 -6.51
N PHE A 26 -9.68 -22.74 -5.63
CA PHE A 26 -9.22 -24.12 -5.71
C PHE A 26 -9.57 -24.70 -7.09
N ARG A 27 -8.55 -25.16 -7.84
CA ARG A 27 -8.71 -26.00 -9.03
C ARG A 27 -9.60 -27.20 -8.69
N ARG A 28 -10.65 -27.44 -9.49
CA ARG A 28 -11.58 -28.56 -9.29
C ARG A 28 -10.94 -29.94 -9.58
N LYS A 29 -10.97 -30.76 -8.52
CA LYS A 29 -11.25 -32.21 -8.39
C LYS A 29 -10.46 -33.25 -9.22
N HIS A 30 -9.82 -34.16 -8.48
CA HIS A 30 -10.09 -35.61 -8.62
C HIS A 30 -10.84 -36.11 -7.39
N SER A 31 -11.86 -36.94 -7.60
CA SER A 31 -12.73 -37.48 -6.55
C SER A 31 -12.00 -38.52 -5.68
N ARG A 32 -12.12 -38.43 -4.36
CA ARG A 32 -12.04 -39.61 -3.50
C ARG A 32 -12.87 -39.43 -2.24
N VAL A 33 -13.94 -40.24 -2.19
CA VAL A 33 -14.68 -40.81 -1.05
C VAL A 33 -14.89 -39.92 0.20
N LEU A 34 -16.16 -39.63 0.46
CA LEU A 34 -16.65 -38.99 1.69
C LEU A 34 -16.64 -40.00 2.85
N THR A 35 -15.86 -39.72 3.89
CA THR A 35 -16.07 -40.24 5.24
C THR A 35 -16.75 -39.15 6.08
N PRO A 36 -17.80 -39.46 6.86
CA PRO A 36 -18.40 -38.49 7.76
C PRO A 36 -17.57 -38.42 9.04
N SER A 37 -16.81 -37.34 9.23
CA SER A 37 -16.21 -37.01 10.52
C SER A 37 -16.87 -35.77 11.09
N THR A 38 -17.61 -36.04 12.15
CA THR A 38 -18.20 -35.16 13.14
C THR A 38 -17.17 -34.17 13.71
N THR A 39 -17.70 -33.04 14.21
CA THR A 39 -17.09 -32.04 15.11
C THR A 39 -16.18 -30.99 14.47
N THR A 40 -16.77 -29.80 14.26
CA THR A 40 -16.09 -28.50 14.20
C THR A 40 -15.36 -28.24 15.52
N ALA A 41 -14.12 -28.72 15.61
CA ALA A 41 -13.18 -28.24 16.62
C ALA A 41 -12.71 -26.85 16.20
N SER A 42 -13.02 -25.86 17.03
CA SER A 42 -12.45 -24.51 16.97
C SER A 42 -10.93 -24.66 16.98
N LYS A 43 -10.26 -24.32 15.87
CA LYS A 43 -8.79 -24.28 15.86
C LYS A 43 -8.38 -23.20 16.86
N THR A 44 -7.73 -23.62 17.94
CA THR A 44 -7.00 -22.75 18.85
C THR A 44 -6.10 -21.84 18.01
N HIS A 45 -6.27 -20.53 18.14
CA HIS A 45 -5.48 -19.54 17.43
C HIS A 45 -4.07 -19.57 18.04
N GLU A 46 -3.17 -20.40 17.48
CA GLU A 46 -1.76 -20.31 17.84
C GLU A 46 -1.29 -18.87 17.55
N PRO A 47 -0.51 -18.26 18.45
CA PRO A 47 0.05 -16.94 18.20
C PRO A 47 0.84 -16.98 16.89
N ARG A 48 0.46 -16.12 15.95
CA ARG A 48 1.17 -16.01 14.68
C ARG A 48 2.61 -15.56 14.96
N THR A 49 3.58 -16.32 14.48
CA THR A 49 4.97 -15.90 14.48
C THR A 49 5.19 -14.93 13.32
N TYR A 50 5.46 -13.66 13.65
CA TYR A 50 5.84 -12.65 12.67
C TYR A 50 7.29 -12.85 12.23
N LYS A 51 7.58 -12.54 10.95
CA LYS A 51 8.96 -12.46 10.48
C LYS A 51 9.71 -11.36 11.20
N SER A 52 11.00 -11.57 11.42
CA SER A 52 11.86 -10.51 11.95
C SER A 52 12.10 -9.42 10.89
N THR A 53 12.42 -8.21 11.36
CA THR A 53 12.83 -7.08 10.50
C THR A 53 14.03 -7.44 9.61
N ALA A 54 14.95 -8.27 10.12
CA ALA A 54 16.09 -8.77 9.35
C ALA A 54 15.68 -9.69 8.20
N ASP A 55 14.70 -10.58 8.43
CA ASP A 55 14.18 -11.46 7.37
C ASP A 55 13.46 -10.67 6.28
N ILE A 56 12.64 -9.69 6.67
CA ILE A 56 11.96 -8.78 5.73
C ILE A 56 12.99 -8.03 4.88
N THR A 57 14.06 -7.54 5.50
CA THR A 57 15.15 -6.83 4.81
C THR A 57 15.86 -7.74 3.80
N ALA A 58 16.22 -8.97 4.19
CA ALA A 58 16.88 -9.92 3.31
C ALA A 58 16.01 -10.32 2.11
N GLU A 59 14.71 -10.50 2.34
CA GLU A 59 13.74 -10.76 1.27
C GLU A 59 13.60 -9.55 0.33
N TYR A 60 13.53 -8.34 0.88
CA TYR A 60 13.48 -7.11 0.08
C TYR A 60 14.69 -6.98 -0.84
N GLU A 61 15.91 -7.14 -0.35
CA GLU A 61 17.12 -7.03 -1.19
C GLU A 61 17.15 -8.08 -2.31
N THR A 62 16.62 -9.28 -2.04
CA THR A 62 16.46 -10.33 -3.07
C THR A 62 15.46 -9.91 -4.15
N PHE A 63 14.29 -9.40 -3.76
CA PHE A 63 13.27 -8.94 -4.72
C PHE A 63 13.74 -7.72 -5.51
N LYS A 64 14.32 -6.73 -4.82
CA LYS A 64 14.89 -5.50 -5.39
C LYS A 64 15.92 -5.83 -6.45
N THR A 65 16.91 -6.67 -6.15
CA THR A 65 17.95 -7.05 -7.12
C THR A 65 17.34 -7.62 -8.40
N ARG A 66 16.47 -8.63 -8.26
CA ARG A 66 15.83 -9.30 -9.42
C ARG A 66 14.90 -8.38 -10.20
N TRP A 67 14.18 -7.50 -9.51
CA TRP A 67 13.28 -6.54 -10.13
C TRP A 67 14.08 -5.50 -10.93
N ARG A 68 15.09 -4.89 -10.33
CA ARG A 68 15.89 -3.84 -10.99
C ARG A 68 16.60 -4.28 -12.27
N GLU A 69 16.84 -5.59 -12.44
CA GLU A 69 17.37 -6.20 -13.68
C GLU A 69 16.37 -6.26 -14.84
N THR A 70 15.07 -6.11 -14.59
CA THR A 70 14.08 -6.30 -15.65
C THR A 70 13.85 -5.03 -16.49
N PRO A 71 13.37 -5.17 -17.74
CA PRO A 71 13.09 -4.03 -18.61
C PRO A 71 12.05 -3.04 -18.07
N CYS A 72 11.11 -3.52 -17.24
CA CYS A 72 10.08 -2.62 -16.69
C CYS A 72 10.71 -1.57 -15.74
N HIS A 73 11.81 -1.89 -15.06
CA HIS A 73 12.45 -0.98 -14.09
C HIS A 73 13.15 0.14 -14.85
N ALA A 74 13.89 -0.25 -15.89
CA ALA A 74 14.45 0.69 -16.85
C ALA A 74 13.37 1.60 -17.46
N LYS A 75 12.20 1.04 -17.78
CA LYS A 75 11.10 1.82 -18.37
C LYS A 75 10.50 2.85 -17.41
N ILE A 76 10.30 2.50 -16.14
CA ILE A 76 9.85 3.47 -15.11
C ILE A 76 10.87 4.61 -14.99
N ARG A 77 12.16 4.26 -14.89
CA ARG A 77 13.26 5.24 -14.83
C ARG A 77 13.28 6.19 -16.03
N GLU A 78 13.02 5.67 -17.22
CA GLU A 78 12.93 6.45 -18.46
C GLU A 78 11.71 7.39 -18.45
N LEU A 79 10.52 6.87 -18.11
CA LEU A 79 9.28 7.64 -18.07
C LEU A 79 9.36 8.83 -17.11
N VAL A 80 9.90 8.61 -15.91
CA VAL A 80 10.06 9.69 -14.94
C VAL A 80 11.01 10.76 -15.47
N ARG A 81 12.17 10.38 -16.05
CA ARG A 81 13.12 11.35 -16.63
C ARG A 81 12.53 12.17 -17.77
N GLN A 82 11.79 11.52 -18.67
CA GLN A 82 11.18 12.18 -19.83
C GLN A 82 10.11 13.19 -19.43
N ASN A 83 9.38 12.94 -18.35
CA ASN A 83 8.22 13.73 -17.95
C ASN A 83 8.48 14.66 -16.76
N ALA A 84 9.65 14.61 -16.12
CA ALA A 84 9.97 15.39 -14.91
C ALA A 84 9.78 16.92 -15.06
N GLY A 85 9.90 17.45 -16.29
CA GLY A 85 9.68 18.86 -16.60
C GLY A 85 8.23 19.24 -16.94
N MET A 86 7.30 18.28 -16.98
CA MET A 86 5.90 18.50 -17.37
C MET A 86 4.96 18.75 -16.20
N HIS A 87 5.44 18.62 -14.98
CA HIS A 87 4.66 18.77 -13.75
C HIS A 87 5.36 19.67 -12.74
N ARG A 88 4.64 20.03 -11.66
CA ARG A 88 5.23 20.75 -10.53
C ARG A 88 6.33 19.90 -9.88
N ARG A 89 7.30 20.57 -9.24
CA ARG A 89 8.39 19.86 -8.58
C ARG A 89 7.85 19.05 -7.40
N VAL A 90 8.17 17.76 -7.37
CA VAL A 90 7.83 16.90 -6.23
C VAL A 90 8.78 17.22 -5.06
N ARG A 91 8.23 17.63 -3.93
CA ARG A 91 8.97 17.93 -2.68
C ARG A 91 8.78 16.89 -1.59
N ARG A 92 7.77 16.02 -1.70
CA ARG A 92 7.53 14.88 -0.80
C ARG A 92 6.82 13.76 -1.53
N ALA A 93 6.91 12.56 -1.02
CA ALA A 93 6.28 11.39 -1.61
C ALA A 93 5.46 10.62 -0.57
N VAL A 94 4.27 10.20 -0.96
CA VAL A 94 3.34 9.42 -0.15
C VAL A 94 3.07 8.09 -0.85
N CYS A 95 3.26 6.99 -0.11
CA CYS A 95 2.92 5.64 -0.55
C CYS A 95 1.75 5.10 0.28
N LEU A 96 0.60 4.92 -0.36
CA LEU A 96 -0.63 4.42 0.25
C LEU A 96 -0.85 2.96 -0.11
N GLY A 97 -0.99 2.12 0.91
CA GLY A 97 -1.50 0.77 0.74
C GLY A 97 -0.55 -0.18 -0.01
N VAL A 98 0.76 -0.09 0.24
CA VAL A 98 1.77 -0.97 -0.39
C VAL A 98 1.62 -2.45 0.01
N GLY A 99 0.86 -2.74 1.06
CA GLY A 99 0.71 -4.06 1.66
C GLY A 99 1.77 -4.38 2.70
N THR A 100 1.48 -5.34 3.58
CA THR A 100 2.46 -5.91 4.51
C THR A 100 3.51 -6.75 3.76
N PHE A 101 4.73 -6.82 4.30
CA PHE A 101 5.81 -7.67 3.79
C PHE A 101 5.76 -9.08 4.39
N ASP A 102 4.96 -9.27 5.44
CA ASP A 102 4.66 -10.56 6.04
C ASP A 102 3.14 -10.83 6.00
N PRO A 103 2.60 -11.38 4.91
CA PRO A 103 1.16 -11.70 4.83
C PRO A 103 0.78 -12.90 5.69
N GLU A 104 -0.39 -12.86 6.34
CA GLU A 104 -0.90 -13.91 7.25
C GLU A 104 -0.93 -15.32 6.67
N ASP A 105 -1.23 -15.44 5.38
CA ASP A 105 -1.31 -16.72 4.68
C ASP A 105 0.05 -17.20 4.14
N GLY A 106 1.13 -16.44 4.40
CA GLY A 106 2.44 -16.68 3.82
C GLY A 106 2.47 -16.56 2.29
N GLY A 107 1.43 -15.95 1.69
CA GLY A 107 1.20 -15.91 0.26
C GLY A 107 2.36 -15.27 -0.49
N TRP A 108 3.05 -16.06 -1.31
CA TRP A 108 4.23 -15.60 -2.06
C TRP A 108 3.89 -14.44 -3.01
N ASP A 109 2.74 -14.49 -3.69
CA ASP A 109 2.31 -13.42 -4.60
C ASP A 109 2.02 -12.10 -3.88
N ALA A 110 1.40 -12.15 -2.70
CA ALA A 110 1.12 -10.96 -1.90
C ALA A 110 2.43 -10.30 -1.47
N LYS A 111 3.33 -11.08 -0.88
CA LYS A 111 4.67 -10.63 -0.48
C LYS A 111 5.47 -10.05 -1.65
N ARG A 112 5.54 -10.77 -2.77
CA ARG A 112 6.25 -10.32 -3.98
C ARG A 112 5.70 -8.98 -4.46
N ARG A 113 4.38 -8.81 -4.47
CA ARG A 113 3.75 -7.54 -4.88
C ARG A 113 4.15 -6.39 -3.95
N SER A 114 4.09 -6.57 -2.63
CA SER A 114 4.48 -5.51 -1.68
C SER A 114 5.92 -5.05 -1.90
N HIS A 115 6.87 -5.97 -2.04
CA HIS A 115 8.28 -5.59 -2.29
C HIS A 115 8.51 -4.94 -3.65
N ILE A 116 7.85 -5.41 -4.71
CA ILE A 116 8.00 -4.80 -6.06
C ILE A 116 7.35 -3.42 -6.10
N GLN A 117 6.19 -3.23 -5.46
CA GLN A 117 5.55 -1.93 -5.36
C GLN A 117 6.39 -0.95 -4.55
N LEU A 118 6.97 -1.40 -3.42
CA LEU A 118 7.93 -0.60 -2.65
C LEU A 118 9.11 -0.13 -3.52
N ASP A 119 9.81 -1.06 -4.17
CA ASP A 119 10.98 -0.68 -4.99
C ASP A 119 10.57 0.13 -6.24
N GLY A 120 9.36 -0.11 -6.78
CA GLY A 120 8.80 0.71 -7.86
C GLY A 120 8.56 2.17 -7.42
N PHE A 121 7.98 2.38 -6.24
CA PHE A 121 7.83 3.69 -5.62
C PHE A 121 9.20 4.35 -5.38
N LEU A 122 10.13 3.63 -4.75
CA LEU A 122 11.46 4.15 -4.46
C LEU A 122 12.25 4.47 -5.73
N THR A 123 12.07 3.71 -6.81
CA THR A 123 12.68 4.01 -8.11
C THR A 123 12.23 5.37 -8.65
N VAL A 124 10.94 5.70 -8.53
CA VAL A 124 10.40 7.01 -8.96
C VAL A 124 11.03 8.12 -8.13
N VAL A 125 11.05 7.94 -6.79
CA VAL A 125 11.64 8.91 -5.86
C VAL A 125 13.14 9.10 -6.13
N GLU A 126 13.90 8.02 -6.29
CA GLU A 126 15.33 8.03 -6.61
C GLU A 126 15.61 8.86 -7.87
N VAL A 127 14.85 8.64 -8.94
CA VAL A 127 15.04 9.39 -10.20
C VAL A 127 14.70 10.87 -10.03
N LEU A 128 13.61 11.20 -9.34
CA LEU A 128 13.25 12.60 -9.07
C LEU A 128 14.31 13.28 -8.21
N SER A 129 14.79 12.61 -7.17
CA SER A 129 15.89 13.09 -6.31
C SER A 129 17.18 13.34 -7.09
N GLU A 130 17.56 12.44 -8.01
CA GLU A 130 18.70 12.64 -8.92
C GLU A 130 18.53 13.90 -9.78
N ILE A 131 17.36 14.09 -10.39
CA ILE A 131 17.07 15.25 -11.26
C ILE A 131 17.08 16.56 -10.46
N TYR A 132 16.54 16.51 -9.24
CA TYR A 132 16.36 17.66 -8.38
C TYR A 132 17.61 18.02 -7.57
N SER A 133 18.60 17.11 -7.50
CA SER A 133 19.74 17.18 -6.59
C SER A 133 19.33 17.36 -5.12
N GLU A 134 18.23 16.72 -4.71
CA GLU A 134 17.62 16.87 -3.38
C GLU A 134 17.04 15.54 -2.88
N THR A 135 17.05 15.34 -1.56
CA THR A 135 16.35 14.21 -0.93
C THR A 135 14.85 14.51 -0.81
N ILE A 136 14.01 13.58 -1.26
CA ILE A 136 12.56 13.67 -1.14
C ILE A 136 12.11 12.79 0.04
N PRO A 137 11.54 13.36 1.11
CA PRO A 137 11.01 12.57 2.22
C PRO A 137 9.85 11.70 1.76
N CYS A 138 9.80 10.47 2.30
CA CYS A 138 8.81 9.46 1.95
C CYS A 138 7.98 9.08 3.17
N TRP A 139 6.66 9.09 3.00
CA TRP A 139 5.68 8.72 4.01
C TRP A 139 4.87 7.51 3.54
N PHE A 140 4.78 6.50 4.40
CA PHE A 140 4.05 5.27 4.14
C PHE A 140 2.85 5.14 5.08
N GLN A 141 1.70 4.77 4.54
CA GLN A 141 0.52 4.46 5.34
C GLN A 141 -0.16 3.20 4.78
N GLU A 142 -0.23 2.18 5.63
CA GLU A 142 -0.83 0.88 5.30
C GLU A 142 -1.46 0.31 6.59
N PRO A 143 -2.79 0.07 6.61
CA PRO A 143 -3.47 -0.45 7.79
C PRO A 143 -3.00 -1.85 8.22
N ARG A 144 -2.34 -2.59 7.31
CA ARG A 144 -1.84 -3.95 7.58
C ARG A 144 -0.40 -4.01 8.05
N PHE A 145 0.28 -2.88 8.23
CA PHE A 145 1.65 -2.91 8.73
C PHE A 145 1.72 -3.52 10.13
N THR A 146 2.65 -4.46 10.27
CA THR A 146 3.12 -4.96 11.55
C THR A 146 4.20 -4.02 12.09
N PRO A 147 4.55 -4.09 13.39
CA PRO A 147 5.68 -3.33 13.94
C PRO A 147 6.99 -3.58 13.18
N ASN A 148 7.21 -4.80 12.69
CA ASN A 148 8.41 -5.17 11.94
C ASN A 148 8.39 -4.62 10.50
N ASP A 149 7.20 -4.47 9.88
CA ASP A 149 7.07 -3.76 8.60
C ASP A 149 7.45 -2.28 8.78
N ALA A 150 6.97 -1.66 9.86
CA ALA A 150 7.27 -0.26 10.16
C ALA A 150 8.75 -0.03 10.46
N GLU A 151 9.35 -0.88 11.31
CA GLU A 151 10.78 -0.83 11.61
C GLU A 151 11.62 -1.03 10.35
N PHE A 152 11.24 -1.97 9.47
CA PHE A 152 11.91 -2.17 8.18
C PHE A 152 11.92 -0.89 7.33
N LEU A 153 10.78 -0.22 7.17
CA LEU A 153 10.70 1.03 6.40
C LEU A 153 11.46 2.19 7.07
N THR A 154 11.44 2.26 8.41
CA THR A 154 12.24 3.23 9.15
C THR A 154 13.74 2.99 8.99
N ASN A 155 14.18 1.73 8.95
CA ASN A 155 15.58 1.37 8.68
C ASN A 155 16.01 1.74 7.24
N LEU A 156 15.07 1.86 6.30
CA LEU A 156 15.31 2.42 4.97
C LEU A 156 15.35 3.97 4.94
N GLY A 157 15.07 4.64 6.07
CA GLY A 157 15.07 6.09 6.18
C GLY A 157 13.72 6.75 5.85
N HIS A 158 12.61 6.01 5.97
CA HIS A 158 11.27 6.51 5.67
C HIS A 158 10.40 6.64 6.93
N GLU A 159 9.37 7.49 6.86
CA GLU A 159 8.39 7.62 7.94
C GLU A 159 7.19 6.71 7.67
N VAL A 160 6.79 5.95 8.67
CA VAL A 160 5.49 5.27 8.67
C VAL A 160 4.54 6.09 9.52
N VAL A 161 3.39 6.42 8.95
CA VAL A 161 2.40 7.30 9.59
C VAL A 161 1.06 6.59 9.70
N GLU A 162 0.31 6.94 10.75
CA GLU A 162 -1.05 6.47 10.95
C GLU A 162 -2.06 7.28 10.15
N SER A 163 -3.20 6.66 9.83
CA SER A 163 -4.32 7.36 9.21
C SER A 163 -4.87 8.47 10.13
N PRO A 164 -5.21 9.68 9.60
CA PRO A 164 -5.25 10.07 8.19
C PRO A 164 -4.00 10.81 7.69
N ARG A 165 -2.87 10.75 8.40
CA ARG A 165 -1.75 11.69 8.19
C ARG A 165 -1.15 11.66 6.78
N ALA A 166 -1.08 10.50 6.12
CA ALA A 166 -0.60 10.44 4.75
C ALA A 166 -1.58 11.05 3.72
N PHE A 167 -2.88 11.07 4.03
CA PHE A 167 -3.87 11.79 3.20
C PHE A 167 -3.73 13.30 3.38
N GLU A 168 -3.58 13.75 4.63
CA GLU A 168 -3.44 15.18 4.95
C GLU A 168 -2.17 15.80 4.39
N ALA A 169 -1.15 14.97 4.17
CA ALA A 169 0.13 15.31 3.58
C ALA A 169 0.07 15.68 2.09
N VAL A 170 -0.98 15.29 1.37
CA VAL A 170 -1.07 15.46 -0.08
C VAL A 170 -1.35 16.92 -0.43
N ASP A 171 -0.45 17.50 -1.22
CA ASP A 171 -0.55 18.83 -1.81
C ASP A 171 -0.03 18.85 -3.26
N GLU A 172 -0.02 20.02 -3.88
CA GLU A 172 0.42 20.24 -5.28
C GLU A 172 1.90 19.91 -5.54
N ASP A 173 2.69 19.69 -4.49
CA ASP A 173 4.12 19.35 -4.54
C ASP A 173 4.36 17.87 -4.15
N THR A 174 3.30 17.06 -4.05
CA THR A 174 3.39 15.66 -3.62
C THR A 174 3.44 14.69 -4.80
N LEU A 175 4.23 13.61 -4.67
CA LEU A 175 4.05 12.37 -5.41
C LEU A 175 3.12 11.46 -4.60
N VAL A 176 1.99 11.07 -5.16
CA VAL A 176 1.10 10.06 -4.58
C VAL A 176 1.26 8.75 -5.33
N PHE A 177 1.59 7.69 -4.60
CA PHE A 177 1.69 6.33 -5.12
C PHE A 177 0.68 5.44 -4.38
N ALA A 178 -0.34 4.98 -5.11
CA ALA A 178 -1.51 4.33 -4.54
C ALA A 178 -2.07 3.31 -5.54
N ILE A 179 -1.40 2.17 -5.68
CA ILE A 179 -1.77 1.13 -6.67
C ILE A 179 -2.84 0.20 -6.08
N HIS A 180 -3.87 -0.12 -6.88
CA HIS A 180 -4.98 -1.02 -6.49
C HIS A 180 -5.81 -0.52 -5.30
N MET A 181 -5.97 0.79 -5.15
CA MET A 181 -6.85 1.39 -4.14
C MET A 181 -8.27 1.54 -4.67
N TYR A 182 -9.24 1.61 -3.76
CA TYR A 182 -10.64 1.85 -4.11
C TYR A 182 -10.93 3.33 -4.32
N ARG A 183 -12.02 3.64 -5.06
CA ARG A 183 -12.45 5.02 -5.34
C ARG A 183 -12.47 5.96 -4.11
N PRO A 184 -13.01 5.57 -2.94
CA PRO A 184 -13.01 6.46 -1.76
C PRO A 184 -11.63 6.87 -1.29
N ILE A 185 -10.62 6.05 -1.56
CA ILE A 185 -9.23 6.29 -1.13
C ILE A 185 -8.57 7.30 -2.04
N TYR A 186 -8.86 7.22 -3.34
CA TYR A 186 -8.46 8.24 -4.29
C TYR A 186 -9.19 9.56 -4.01
N GLU A 187 -10.49 9.52 -3.69
CA GLU A 187 -11.23 10.71 -3.27
C GLU A 187 -10.60 11.37 -2.04
N ALA A 188 -10.33 10.60 -0.98
CA ALA A 188 -9.70 11.11 0.24
C ALA A 188 -8.27 11.65 0.00
N ALA A 189 -7.47 10.97 -0.82
CA ALA A 189 -6.11 11.41 -1.12
C ALA A 189 -6.05 12.67 -2.00
N LEU A 190 -7.06 12.89 -2.84
CA LEU A 190 -7.08 13.99 -3.82
C LEU A 190 -8.05 15.11 -3.44
N GLU A 191 -8.71 15.02 -2.27
CA GLU A 191 -9.75 15.93 -1.82
C GLU A 191 -9.26 17.38 -1.75
N LYS A 192 -8.05 17.58 -1.19
CA LYS A 192 -7.52 18.92 -0.90
C LYS A 192 -6.83 19.55 -2.11
N ALA A 193 -6.07 18.76 -2.86
CA ALA A 193 -5.26 19.23 -3.97
C ALA A 193 -4.92 18.08 -4.94
N LEU A 194 -4.66 18.44 -6.20
CA LEU A 194 -4.10 17.51 -7.17
C LEU A 194 -2.57 17.44 -6.99
N PRO A 195 -1.99 16.24 -6.80
CA PRO A 195 -0.56 16.09 -6.61
C PRO A 195 0.24 16.42 -7.87
N ALA A 196 1.51 16.79 -7.69
CA ALA A 196 2.46 16.96 -8.79
C ALA A 196 2.58 15.70 -9.65
N MET A 197 2.54 14.53 -9.03
CA MET A 197 2.59 13.25 -9.72
C MET A 197 1.68 12.24 -9.03
N PHE A 198 0.94 11.46 -9.83
CA PHE A 198 0.07 10.41 -9.34
C PHE A 198 0.38 9.09 -10.05
N VAL A 199 0.59 8.03 -9.27
CA VAL A 199 0.73 6.66 -9.76
C VAL A 199 -0.31 5.81 -9.06
N GLY A 200 -1.32 5.35 -9.79
CA GLY A 200 -2.41 4.57 -9.23
C GLY A 200 -3.10 3.69 -10.25
N THR A 201 -4.26 3.15 -9.88
CA THR A 201 -5.10 2.36 -10.77
C THR A 201 -5.74 3.25 -11.84
N GLY A 202 -5.71 2.78 -13.09
CA GLY A 202 -6.30 3.48 -14.22
C GLY A 202 -7.80 3.75 -14.02
N TRP A 203 -8.25 4.89 -14.54
CA TRP A 203 -9.65 5.32 -14.47
C TRP A 203 -10.60 4.32 -15.16
N ASP A 204 -10.11 3.64 -16.20
CA ASP A 204 -10.81 2.60 -16.96
C ASP A 204 -11.29 1.41 -16.11
N VAL A 205 -10.72 1.21 -14.92
CA VAL A 205 -11.15 0.17 -13.99
C VAL A 205 -12.49 0.50 -13.33
N TRP A 206 -12.89 1.77 -13.27
CA TRP A 206 -14.06 2.24 -12.53
C TRP A 206 -15.22 2.72 -13.43
N ASP A 207 -14.97 2.91 -14.73
CA ASP A 207 -15.96 3.36 -15.73
C ASP A 207 -16.89 2.23 -16.25
N GLY A 208 -17.03 1.15 -15.48
CA GLY A 208 -17.86 -0.03 -15.82
C GLY A 208 -19.30 0.05 -15.35
#